data_AF-A0A8S3K885-F1
#
_entry.id   AF-A0A8S3K885-F1
#
_cell.length_a   1.000
_cell.length_b   1.000
_cell.length_c   1.000
_cell.angle_alpha   90.00
_cell.angle_beta   90.00
_cell.angle_gamma   90.00
#
_symmetry.space_group_name_H-M   'P 1'
#
loop_
_entity.id
_entity.type
_entity.pdbx_description
1 polymer ?
#
loop_
_entity_poly.entity_id
_entity_poly.type
_entity_poly.pdbx_seq_one_letter_code
_entity_poly.pdbx_strand_id
1 'polypeptide(L)'
;DIQFQDKNFPTNTKFITQPKYALVEFPNCKLDSELAELQAKIIPIPISEQTFLFDVKELLAENVAKAAKINKKNTQISIKRKALPLIPAYSMTTHKSQGQTLGEIIIDLVMPPGPVEVASVYVPLSRVKRLDDLLIIR
;
A
#
# COMPACT_ATOMS: atom_id res chain seq x y z
N ASP A 1 7.68 13.35 22.76
CA ASP A 1 7.28 11.93 22.82
C ASP A 1 5.79 11.77 22.63
N ILE A 2 5.39 11.15 21.52
CA ILE A 2 3.98 10.82 21.26
C ILE A 2 3.73 9.51 22.01
N GLN A 3 2.89 9.54 23.04
CA GLN A 3 2.53 8.33 23.77
C GLN A 3 1.51 7.52 22.96
N PHE A 4 1.96 6.44 22.34
CA PHE A 4 1.10 5.45 21.69
C PHE A 4 0.48 4.58 22.78
N GLN A 5 -0.83 4.73 23.03
CA GLN A 5 -1.58 3.81 23.88
C GLN A 5 -2.14 2.69 23.02
N ASP A 6 -1.50 1.52 23.11
CA ASP A 6 -1.70 0.44 22.16
C ASP A 6 -2.05 -0.85 22.91
N LYS A 7 -3.32 -0.97 23.34
CA LYS A 7 -3.85 -2.15 24.05
C LYS A 7 -3.74 -3.46 23.25
N ASN A 8 -3.45 -3.37 21.96
CA ASN A 8 -3.39 -4.49 21.02
C ASN A 8 -1.98 -5.04 20.80
N PHE A 9 -0.95 -4.34 21.31
CA PHE A 9 0.43 -4.75 21.10
C PHE A 9 1.02 -5.39 22.36
N PRO A 10 1.86 -6.42 22.22
CA PRO A 10 2.60 -6.99 23.34
C PRO A 10 3.35 -5.91 24.14
N THR A 11 3.47 -6.10 25.45
CA THR A 11 4.15 -5.14 26.35
C THR A 11 5.62 -4.90 26.01
N ASN A 12 6.24 -5.80 25.23
CA ASN A 12 7.63 -5.68 24.77
C ASN A 12 7.78 -5.01 23.39
N THR A 13 6.69 -4.53 22.78
CA THR A 13 6.76 -3.82 21.49
C THR A 13 7.51 -2.50 21.63
N LYS A 14 8.59 -2.35 20.86
CA LYS A 14 9.32 -1.08 20.73
C LYS A 14 8.89 -0.36 19.46
N PHE A 15 8.40 0.86 19.61
CA PHE A 15 8.05 1.73 18.49
C PHE A 15 9.28 2.51 18.01
N ILE A 16 9.53 2.47 16.71
CA ILE A 16 10.65 3.16 16.07
C ILE A 16 10.09 4.30 15.21
N THR A 17 10.39 5.55 15.56
CA THR A 17 9.84 6.74 14.89
C THR A 17 10.68 7.22 13.71
N GLN A 18 11.97 6.83 13.65
CA GLN A 18 12.91 7.23 12.60
C GLN A 18 13.78 6.04 12.18
N PRO A 19 13.21 5.01 11.52
CA PRO A 19 14.02 3.92 10.99
C PRO A 19 15.04 4.46 9.97
N LYS A 20 16.16 3.77 9.75
CA LYS A 20 17.07 4.05 8.61
C LYS A 20 16.85 3.06 7.48
N TYR A 21 16.62 1.81 7.86
CA TYR A 21 16.31 0.69 6.99
C TYR A 21 15.43 -0.31 7.74
N ALA A 22 14.77 -1.20 7.01
CA ALA A 22 14.15 -2.40 7.53
C ALA A 22 14.94 -3.63 7.06
N LEU A 23 15.25 -4.55 7.96
CA LEU A 23 15.83 -5.84 7.59
C LEU A 23 14.70 -6.78 7.20
N VAL A 24 14.72 -7.28 5.97
CA VAL A 24 13.70 -8.18 5.44
C VAL A 24 14.36 -9.44 4.91
N GLU A 25 13.84 -10.58 5.35
CA GLU A 25 14.24 -11.89 4.82
C GLU A 25 13.45 -12.20 3.54
N PHE A 26 14.17 -12.56 2.48
CA PHE A 26 13.58 -13.02 1.24
C PHE A 26 13.90 -14.51 1.03
N PRO A 27 13.05 -15.44 1.50
CA PRO A 27 13.37 -16.86 1.53
C PRO A 27 13.65 -17.46 0.13
N ASN A 28 12.98 -16.90 -0.89
CA ASN A 28 13.08 -17.33 -2.30
C ASN A 28 14.01 -16.43 -3.14
N CYS A 29 14.91 -15.66 -2.50
CA CYS A 29 15.88 -14.86 -3.24
C CYS A 29 16.98 -15.74 -3.82
N LYS A 30 17.35 -15.51 -5.09
CA LYS A 30 18.50 -16.15 -5.76
C LYS A 30 19.83 -15.43 -5.50
N LEU A 31 19.85 -14.48 -4.56
CA LEU A 31 21.07 -13.81 -4.14
C LEU A 31 21.81 -14.74 -3.19
N ASP A 32 22.80 -15.44 -3.73
CA ASP A 32 23.66 -16.38 -2.99
C ASP A 32 24.84 -15.67 -2.27
N SER A 33 25.02 -14.37 -2.53
CA SER A 33 26.09 -13.58 -1.92
C SER A 33 25.65 -12.99 -0.58
N GLU A 34 26.40 -13.27 0.47
CA GLU A 34 26.27 -12.59 1.76
C GLU A 34 26.57 -11.10 1.59
N LEU A 35 25.67 -10.25 2.07
CA LEU A 35 25.88 -8.81 2.04
C LEU A 35 26.80 -8.42 3.20
N ALA A 36 28.11 -8.54 2.96
CA ALA A 36 29.21 -8.26 3.90
C ALA A 36 29.12 -8.98 5.26
N GLU A 37 28.27 -8.48 6.16
CA GLU A 37 28.10 -8.94 7.55
C GLU A 37 26.70 -9.52 7.83
N LEU A 38 25.82 -9.51 6.83
CA LEU A 38 24.44 -9.99 6.96
C LEU A 38 24.33 -11.47 6.60
N GLN A 39 23.50 -12.18 7.37
CA GLN A 39 23.10 -13.55 7.04
C GLN A 39 22.52 -13.62 5.62
N ALA A 40 22.76 -14.74 4.94
CA ALA A 40 22.22 -14.98 3.61
C ALA A 40 20.71 -14.69 3.56
N LYS A 41 20.25 -14.08 2.46
CA LYS A 41 18.83 -13.73 2.19
C LYS A 41 18.21 -12.61 3.03
N ILE A 42 18.93 -12.02 3.98
CA ILE A 42 18.50 -10.78 4.64
C ILE A 42 18.95 -9.59 3.80
N ILE A 43 18.03 -8.70 3.47
CA ILE A 43 18.30 -7.50 2.66
C ILE A 43 17.85 -6.26 3.43
N PRO A 44 18.72 -5.23 3.57
CA PRO A 44 18.33 -3.96 4.14
C PRO A 44 17.54 -3.15 3.12
N ILE A 45 16.29 -2.82 3.44
CA ILE A 45 15.44 -1.95 2.64
C ILE A 45 15.54 -0.54 3.20
N PRO A 46 16.20 0.40 2.49
CA PRO A 46 16.33 1.77 2.96
C PRO A 46 15.01 2.52 2.82
N ILE A 47 14.90 3.63 3.53
CA ILE A 47 13.82 4.58 3.31
C ILE A 47 13.86 5.13 1.89
N SER A 48 12.70 5.18 1.25
CA SER A 48 12.49 5.84 -0.04
C SER A 48 11.84 7.21 0.16
N GLU A 49 12.19 8.16 -0.70
CA GLU A 49 11.54 9.47 -0.77
C GLU A 49 10.82 9.58 -2.12
N GLN A 50 9.52 9.88 -2.07
CA GLN A 50 8.71 10.09 -3.25
C GLN A 50 8.07 11.47 -3.21
N THR A 51 8.18 12.20 -4.31
CA THR A 51 7.55 13.51 -4.49
C THR A 51 6.26 13.33 -5.29
N PHE A 52 5.16 13.81 -4.72
CA PHE A 52 3.84 13.83 -5.34
C PHE A 52 3.51 15.27 -5.71
N LEU A 53 2.94 15.45 -6.89
CA LEU A 53 2.46 16.73 -7.38
C LEU A 53 0.94 16.66 -7.47
N PHE A 54 0.25 17.64 -6.88
CA PHE A 54 -1.20 17.74 -6.89
C PHE A 54 -1.62 19.11 -7.38
N ASP A 55 -2.62 19.19 -8.24
CA ASP A 55 -3.30 20.45 -8.53
C ASP A 55 -4.35 20.71 -7.44
N VAL A 56 -4.27 21.86 -6.77
CA VAL A 56 -5.24 22.28 -5.74
C VAL A 56 -6.68 22.26 -6.27
N LYS A 57 -6.88 22.45 -7.57
CA LYS A 57 -8.20 22.40 -8.20
C LYS A 57 -8.87 21.04 -8.08
N GLU A 58 -8.11 19.95 -8.09
CA GLU A 58 -8.65 18.58 -7.93
C GLU A 58 -9.12 18.30 -6.49
N LEU A 59 -8.62 19.07 -5.52
CA LEU A 59 -8.91 18.89 -4.10
C LEU A 59 -10.09 19.75 -3.61
N LEU A 60 -10.52 20.74 -4.40
CA LEU A 60 -11.58 21.68 -4.02
C LEU A 60 -12.87 21.36 -4.78
N ALA A 61 -14.00 21.31 -4.05
CA ALA A 61 -15.30 21.31 -4.69
C ALA A 61 -15.47 22.58 -5.56
N GLU A 62 -16.10 22.44 -6.73
CA GLU A 62 -16.18 23.49 -7.77
C GLU A 62 -16.68 24.85 -7.24
N ASN A 63 -17.54 24.81 -6.21
CA ASN A 63 -18.12 25.99 -5.57
C ASN A 63 -17.09 26.83 -4.79
N VAL A 64 -16.07 26.19 -4.19
CA VAL A 64 -15.02 26.85 -3.41
C VAL A 64 -13.91 27.39 -4.33
N ALA A 65 -13.63 26.69 -5.43
CA ALA A 65 -12.62 27.11 -6.41
C ALA A 65 -12.97 28.45 -7.08
N LYS A 66 -14.27 28.71 -7.34
CA LYS A 66 -14.76 29.99 -7.89
C LYS A 66 -14.64 31.14 -6.90
N ALA A 67 -14.91 30.89 -5.60
CA ALA A 67 -14.80 31.90 -4.54
C ALA A 67 -13.34 32.34 -4.30
N ALA A 68 -12.39 31.42 -4.45
CA ALA A 68 -10.97 31.67 -4.20
C ALA A 68 -10.20 32.33 -5.36
N LYS A 69 -10.86 32.74 -6.45
CA LYS A 69 -10.26 33.45 -7.62
C LYS A 69 -8.97 32.77 -8.15
N ILE A 70 -8.94 31.44 -8.16
CA ILE A 70 -7.78 30.59 -8.50
C ILE A 70 -7.59 30.48 -10.04
N ASN A 71 -7.71 31.58 -10.78
CA ASN A 71 -7.64 31.56 -12.25
C ASN A 71 -6.30 32.06 -12.82
N LYS A 72 -5.32 32.47 -11.99
CA LYS A 72 -4.09 33.11 -12.49
C LYS A 72 -2.74 32.68 -11.87
N LYS A 73 -2.70 31.77 -10.90
CA LYS A 73 -1.43 31.30 -10.31
C LYS A 73 -1.28 29.80 -10.38
N ASN A 74 -0.02 29.37 -10.56
CA ASN A 74 0.36 27.96 -10.58
C ASN A 74 -0.11 27.30 -9.27
N THR A 75 -1.00 26.33 -9.39
CA THR A 75 -1.78 25.73 -8.30
C THR A 75 -1.26 24.37 -7.90
N GLN A 76 -0.02 24.08 -8.25
CA GLN A 76 0.58 22.79 -7.95
C GLN A 76 1.22 22.80 -6.57
N ILE A 77 0.75 21.91 -5.69
CA ILE A 77 1.38 21.61 -4.41
C ILE A 77 2.30 20.41 -4.62
N SER A 78 3.52 20.50 -4.12
CA SER A 78 4.47 19.40 -4.06
C SER A 78 4.54 18.85 -2.64
N ILE A 79 4.25 17.55 -2.48
CA ILE A 79 4.34 16.84 -1.20
C ILE A 79 5.42 15.78 -1.29
N LYS A 80 6.39 15.83 -0.39
CA LYS A 80 7.41 14.79 -0.26
C LYS A 80 7.03 13.82 0.85
N ARG A 81 6.99 12.53 0.53
CA ARG A 81 6.79 11.45 1.50
C ARG A 81 8.09 10.68 1.66
N LYS A 82 8.56 10.58 2.90
CA LYS A 82 9.71 9.78 3.31
C LYS A 82 9.21 8.59 4.12
N ALA A 83 9.31 7.38 3.58
CA ALA A 83 8.81 6.17 4.23
C ALA A 83 9.57 4.91 3.80
N LEU A 84 9.49 3.84 4.59
CA LEU A 84 9.91 2.52 4.14
C LEU A 84 8.98 2.10 2.98
N PRO A 85 9.52 1.59 1.85
CA PRO A 85 8.72 1.15 0.71
C PRO A 85 8.10 -0.24 0.98
N LEU A 86 7.44 -0.38 2.12
CA LEU A 86 6.80 -1.60 2.58
C LEU A 86 5.34 -1.31 2.88
N ILE A 87 4.47 -2.24 2.49
CA ILE A 87 3.05 -2.21 2.79
C ILE A 87 2.63 -3.57 3.33
N PRO A 88 1.68 -3.63 4.28
CA PRO A 88 1.00 -4.88 4.59
C PRO A 88 0.37 -5.46 3.33
N ALA A 89 0.47 -6.77 3.16
CA ALA A 89 -0.01 -7.47 1.96
C ALA A 89 -0.96 -8.65 2.28
N TYR A 90 -1.45 -8.74 3.53
CA TYR A 90 -2.47 -9.73 3.91
C TYR A 90 -3.80 -9.51 3.19
N SER A 91 -4.13 -8.25 2.90
CA SER A 91 -5.26 -7.87 2.07
C SER A 91 -4.77 -6.88 1.01
N MET A 92 -5.37 -6.92 -0.17
CA MET A 92 -5.05 -6.01 -1.26
C MET A 92 -6.29 -5.68 -2.05
N THR A 93 -6.29 -4.52 -2.68
CA THR A 93 -7.40 -4.12 -3.54
C THR A 93 -7.41 -4.96 -4.82
N THR A 94 -8.58 -5.12 -5.42
CA THR A 94 -8.77 -5.76 -6.73
C THR A 94 -7.77 -5.24 -7.76
N HIS A 95 -7.63 -3.91 -7.86
CA HIS A 95 -6.69 -3.27 -8.78
C HIS A 95 -5.23 -3.66 -8.50
N LYS A 96 -4.81 -3.74 -7.22
CA LYS A 96 -3.44 -4.13 -6.87
C LYS A 96 -3.17 -5.62 -7.15
N SER A 97 -4.19 -6.48 -7.04
CA SER A 97 -4.08 -7.91 -7.34
C SER A 97 -3.98 -8.23 -8.85
N GLN A 98 -4.30 -7.28 -9.72
CA GLN A 98 -4.35 -7.52 -11.16
C GLN A 98 -3.00 -8.01 -11.71
N GLY A 99 -3.04 -9.09 -12.52
CA GLY A 99 -1.85 -9.72 -13.10
C GLY A 99 -1.13 -10.69 -12.16
N GLN A 100 -1.53 -10.79 -10.89
CA GLN A 100 -0.93 -11.72 -9.94
C GLN A 100 -1.63 -13.09 -9.99
N THR A 101 -0.89 -14.16 -9.71
CA THR A 101 -1.46 -15.47 -9.39
C THR A 101 -1.30 -15.70 -7.90
N LEU A 102 -2.42 -15.86 -7.20
CA LEU A 102 -2.48 -16.05 -5.76
C LEU A 102 -2.79 -17.52 -5.45
N GLY A 103 -2.42 -17.97 -4.26
CA GLY A 103 -2.68 -19.33 -3.78
C GLY A 103 -4.13 -19.49 -3.37
N GLU A 104 -4.39 -19.50 -2.07
CA GLU A 104 -5.72 -19.50 -1.47
C GLU A 104 -6.14 -18.06 -1.13
N ILE A 105 -7.33 -17.64 -1.54
CA ILE A 105 -7.82 -16.28 -1.29
C ILE A 105 -9.25 -16.24 -0.81
N ILE A 106 -9.54 -15.19 -0.04
CA ILE A 106 -10.89 -14.78 0.34
C ILE A 106 -11.20 -13.49 -0.41
N ILE A 107 -12.34 -13.45 -1.10
CA ILE A 107 -12.80 -12.28 -1.84
C ILE A 107 -14.05 -11.73 -1.17
N ASP A 108 -13.99 -10.46 -0.79
CA ASP A 108 -15.15 -9.67 -0.41
C ASP A 108 -15.80 -9.04 -1.64
N LEU A 109 -17.06 -9.38 -1.90
CA LEU A 109 -17.85 -8.83 -3.00
C LEU A 109 -18.90 -7.81 -2.54
N VAL A 110 -18.78 -7.29 -1.31
CA VAL A 110 -19.56 -6.12 -0.85
C VAL A 110 -19.06 -4.88 -1.60
N MET A 111 -19.78 -4.54 -2.68
CA MET A 111 -19.44 -3.39 -3.51
C MET A 111 -19.95 -2.08 -2.89
N PRO A 112 -19.16 -0.99 -2.93
CA PRO A 112 -19.63 0.32 -2.47
C PRO A 112 -20.81 0.81 -3.34
N PRO A 113 -21.68 1.69 -2.80
CA PRO A 113 -22.80 2.23 -3.57
C PRO A 113 -22.31 3.03 -4.78
N GLY A 114 -22.81 2.68 -5.97
CA GLY A 114 -22.40 3.32 -7.22
C GLY A 114 -22.44 2.36 -8.42
N PRO A 115 -21.97 2.82 -9.60
CA PRO A 115 -21.80 1.94 -10.75
C PRO A 115 -20.76 0.87 -10.44
N VAL A 116 -21.15 -0.40 -10.56
CA VAL A 116 -20.25 -1.55 -10.36
C VAL A 116 -19.61 -1.90 -11.69
N GLU A 117 -18.29 -1.82 -11.75
CA GLU A 117 -17.54 -2.30 -12.91
C GLU A 117 -17.45 -3.83 -12.91
N VAL A 118 -17.68 -4.45 -14.06
CA VAL A 118 -17.56 -5.92 -14.21
C VAL A 118 -16.15 -6.40 -13.81
N ALA A 119 -15.13 -5.57 -14.07
CA ALA A 119 -13.75 -5.84 -13.70
C ALA A 119 -13.57 -6.00 -12.18
N SER A 120 -14.35 -5.28 -11.36
CA SER A 120 -14.28 -5.37 -9.90
C SER A 120 -14.63 -6.77 -9.36
N VAL A 121 -15.42 -7.54 -10.11
CA VAL A 121 -15.81 -8.92 -9.78
C VAL A 121 -14.91 -9.95 -10.47
N TYR A 122 -14.64 -9.78 -11.78
CA TYR A 122 -13.91 -10.78 -12.54
C TYR A 122 -12.41 -10.84 -12.22
N VAL A 123 -11.77 -9.69 -11.99
CA VAL A 123 -10.34 -9.64 -11.68
C VAL A 123 -9.98 -10.44 -10.42
N PRO A 124 -10.64 -10.27 -9.26
CA PRO A 124 -10.26 -11.02 -8.06
C PRO A 124 -10.56 -12.51 -8.21
N LEU A 125 -11.68 -12.88 -8.86
CA LEU A 125 -12.04 -14.29 -9.11
C LEU A 125 -11.02 -15.04 -9.97
N SER A 126 -10.36 -14.33 -10.90
CA SER A 126 -9.36 -14.92 -11.81
C SER A 126 -7.94 -14.97 -11.23
N ARG A 127 -7.73 -14.65 -9.95
CA ARG A 127 -6.38 -14.68 -9.33
C ARG A 127 -5.96 -16.08 -8.88
N VAL A 128 -6.90 -17.01 -8.73
CA VAL A 128 -6.64 -18.40 -8.32
C VAL A 128 -6.63 -19.36 -9.50
N LYS A 129 -6.01 -20.53 -9.31
CA LYS A 129 -5.95 -21.59 -10.33
C LYS A 129 -7.10 -22.58 -10.24
N ARG A 130 -7.66 -22.80 -9.04
CA ARG A 130 -8.73 -23.76 -8.78
C ARG A 130 -9.84 -23.10 -7.99
N LEU A 131 -11.05 -23.64 -8.13
CA LEU A 131 -12.22 -23.14 -7.39
C LEU A 131 -12.11 -23.47 -5.89
N ASP A 132 -11.46 -24.57 -5.52
CA ASP A 132 -11.25 -24.98 -4.12
C ASP A 132 -10.38 -23.98 -3.34
N ASP A 133 -9.55 -23.21 -4.04
CA ASP A 133 -8.66 -22.20 -3.46
C ASP A 133 -9.38 -20.85 -3.24
N LEU A 134 -10.70 -20.79 -3.48
CA LEU A 134 -11.50 -19.58 -3.49
C LEU A 134 -12.62 -19.61 -2.45
N LEU A 135 -12.61 -18.63 -1.55
CA LEU A 135 -13.76 -18.33 -0.68
C LEU A 135 -14.34 -16.97 -1.03
N ILE A 136 -15.66 -16.90 -1.19
CA ILE A 136 -16.38 -15.64 -1.46
C ILE A 136 -17.19 -15.26 -0.23
N ILE A 137 -17.02 -14.03 0.24
CA ILE A 137 -17.83 -13.41 1.30
C ILE A 137 -18.68 -12.27 0.71
N ARG A 138 -19.86 -12.06 1.29
CA ARG A 138 -20.91 -11.13 0.85
C ARG A 138 -21.64 -10.54 2.05
#